data_AF-A0A2T2VNS6-F1
#
_entry.id   AF-A0A2T2VNS6-F1
#
_cell.length_a   1.000
_cell.length_b   1.000
_cell.length_c   1.000
_cell.angle_alpha   90.00
_cell.angle_beta   90.00
_cell.angle_gamma   90.00
#
_symmetry.space_group_name_H-M   'P 1'
#
loop_
_entity.id
_entity.type
_entity.pdbx_description
1 polymer ?
#
loop_
_entity_poly.entity_id
_entity_poly.type
_entity_poly.pdbx_seq_one_letter_code
_entity_poly.pdbx_strand_id
1 'polypeptide(L)' 'EGSIDLREYSVLGPTALVLGHEVMGVQQEVIGTCDDVIEIKQFGTKHSLNVSVSAGMALFEIHKGLTK' A
#
# COMPACT_ATOMS: atom_id res chain seq x y z
N GLU A 1 -12.85 0.91 -2.48
CA GLU A 1 -12.94 0.83 -3.94
C GLU A 1 -12.24 2.06 -4.52
N GLY A 2 -11.39 1.88 -5.52
CA GLY A 2 -10.52 2.95 -6.04
C GLY A 2 -9.04 2.82 -5.67
N SER A 3 -8.61 1.69 -5.11
CA SER A 3 -7.20 1.41 -4.88
C SER A 3 -6.50 0.92 -6.15
N ILE A 4 -5.24 1.32 -6.31
CA ILE A 4 -4.37 0.90 -7.40
C ILE A 4 -3.67 -0.40 -6.98
N ASP A 5 -3.57 -1.38 -7.88
CA ASP A 5 -2.77 -2.57 -7.62
C ASP A 5 -1.29 -2.17 -7.44
N LEU A 6 -0.65 -2.59 -6.35
CA LEU A 6 0.75 -2.28 -6.06
C LEU A 6 1.69 -2.59 -7.25
N ARG A 7 1.36 -3.62 -8.04
CA ARG A 7 2.17 -4.04 -9.20
C ARG A 7 2.08 -3.08 -10.39
N GLU A 8 1.04 -2.26 -10.42
CA GLU A 8 0.76 -1.30 -11.49
C GLU A 8 1.06 0.15 -11.04
N TYR A 9 1.41 0.34 -9.77
CA TYR A 9 1.69 1.65 -9.21
C TYR A 9 3.00 2.23 -9.75
N SER A 10 2.97 3.49 -10.18
CA SER A 10 4.12 4.23 -10.68
C SER A 10 4.48 5.34 -9.70
N VAL A 11 5.66 5.24 -9.09
CA VAL A 11 6.14 6.28 -8.18
C VAL A 11 6.75 7.44 -8.95
N LEU A 12 6.38 8.66 -8.55
CA LEU A 12 6.81 9.91 -9.20
C LEU A 12 7.90 10.67 -8.42
N GLY A 13 8.17 10.29 -7.16
CA GLY A 13 9.14 11.01 -6.32
C GLY A 13 9.18 10.54 -4.87
N PRO A 14 9.74 11.37 -3.95
CA PRO A 14 9.76 11.09 -2.53
C PRO A 14 8.35 10.77 -2.01
N THR A 15 8.19 9.61 -1.38
CA THR A 15 6.87 9.06 -1.01
C THR A 15 6.83 8.75 0.48
N ALA A 16 5.75 9.14 1.15
CA ALA A 16 5.44 8.70 2.51
C ALA A 16 4.45 7.52 2.44
N LEU A 17 4.84 6.37 2.98
CA LEU A 17 3.97 5.19 3.04
C LEU A 17 3.22 5.15 4.37
N VAL A 18 1.89 5.15 4.31
CA VAL A 18 1.02 5.01 5.49
C VAL A 18 0.49 3.58 5.55
N LEU A 19 0.65 2.94 6.72
CA LEU A 19 0.18 1.58 6.97
C LEU A 19 -0.82 1.59 8.13
N GLY A 20 -1.86 0.78 8.00
CA GLY A 20 -2.93 0.69 8.98
C GLY A 20 -2.58 -0.15 10.20
N HIS A 21 -3.37 0.01 11.25
CA HIS A 21 -3.33 -0.87 12.41
C HIS A 21 -3.78 -2.30 12.02
N GLU A 22 -3.18 -3.34 12.60
CA GLU A 22 -3.42 -4.75 12.21
C GLU A 22 -4.89 -5.16 12.25
N VAL A 23 -5.67 -4.56 13.15
CA VAL A 23 -7.10 -4.88 13.35
C VAL A 23 -8.03 -3.84 12.74
N MET A 24 -7.67 -2.55 12.85
CA MET A 24 -8.59 -1.45 12.51
C MET A 24 -8.30 -0.82 11.15
N GLY A 25 -7.19 -1.19 10.51
CA GLY A 25 -6.76 -0.59 9.26
C GLY A 25 -6.32 0.86 9.42
N VAL A 26 -6.37 1.60 8.31
CA VAL A 26 -6.10 3.04 8.26
C VAL A 26 -7.44 3.77 8.47
N GLN A 27 -7.43 4.84 9.27
CA GLN A 27 -8.62 5.67 9.47
C GLN A 27 -9.04 6.35 8.15
N GLN A 28 -10.35 6.43 7.91
CA GLN A 28 -10.88 6.98 6.65
C GLN A 28 -10.45 8.42 6.39
N GLU A 29 -10.30 9.23 7.44
CA GLU A 29 -9.79 10.60 7.36
C GLU A 29 -8.38 10.65 6.78
N VAL A 30 -7.51 9.71 7.20
CA VAL A 30 -6.13 9.61 6.68
C VAL A 30 -6.14 9.17 5.22
N ILE A 31 -6.98 8.18 4.86
CA ILE A 31 -7.16 7.74 3.46
C ILE A 31 -7.59 8.92 2.58
N GLY A 32 -8.51 9.75 3.07
CA GLY A 32 -9.00 10.93 2.34
C GLY A 32 -7.96 12.04 2.15
N THR A 33 -6.84 11.99 2.88
CA THR A 33 -5.72 12.94 2.72
C THR A 33 -4.56 12.38 1.89
N CYS A 34 -4.56 11.10 1.56
CA CYS A 34 -3.52 10.48 0.73
C CYS A 34 -3.72 10.84 -0.74
N ASP A 35 -2.62 11.07 -1.46
CA ASP A 35 -2.64 11.31 -2.91
C ASP A 35 -3.12 10.05 -3.67
N ASP A 36 -2.63 8.90 -3.25
CA ASP A 36 -2.95 7.59 -3.84
C ASP A 36 -3.21 6.55 -2.75
N VAL A 37 -4.10 5.60 -3.07
CA VAL A 37 -4.37 4.43 -2.24
C VAL A 37 -3.99 3.19 -3.03
N ILE A 38 -3.07 2.38 -2.48
CA ILE A 38 -2.57 1.17 -3.14
C ILE A 38 -2.99 -0.08 -2.38
N GLU A 39 -3.16 -1.19 -3.09
CA GLU A 39 -3.49 -2.49 -2.50
C GLU A 39 -2.56 -3.61 -2.97
N ILE A 40 -2.31 -4.58 -2.09
CA ILE A 40 -1.73 -5.86 -2.47
C ILE A 40 -2.90 -6.80 -2.76
N LYS A 41 -3.12 -7.14 -4.03
CA LYS A 41 -4.16 -8.10 -4.39
C LYS A 41 -3.86 -9.46 -3.77
N GLN A 42 -4.85 -9.96 -3.04
CA GLN A 42 -4.81 -11.23 -2.34
C GLN A 42 -5.86 -12.17 -2.93
N PHE A 43 -5.53 -13.45 -2.98
CA PHE A 43 -6.46 -14.51 -3.37
C PHE A 43 -6.70 -15.43 -2.17
N GLY A 44 -7.94 -15.88 -1.99
CA GLY A 44 -8.33 -16.75 -0.88
C GLY A 44 -9.23 -16.04 0.14
N THR A 45 -9.28 -16.57 1.36
CA THR A 45 -10.27 -16.17 2.40
C THR A 45 -9.67 -15.34 3.54
N LYS A 46 -8.38 -15.01 3.49
CA LYS A 46 -7.75 -14.14 4.49
C LYS A 46 -8.10 -12.68 4.22
N HIS A 47 -8.37 -11.94 5.29
CA HIS A 47 -8.71 -10.52 5.21
C HIS A 47 -7.50 -9.65 4.81
N SER A 48 -6.31 -9.96 5.32
CA SER A 48 -5.08 -9.25 4.98
C SER A 48 -3.82 -10.07 5.29
N LEU A 49 -2.69 -9.63 4.73
CA LEU A 49 -1.36 -10.04 5.16
C LEU A 49 -0.99 -9.37 6.49
N ASN A 50 0.07 -9.86 7.14
CA ASN A 50 0.65 -9.17 8.28
C ASN A 50 1.21 -7.79 7.85
N VAL A 51 1.06 -6.77 8.70
CA VAL A 51 1.45 -5.40 8.38
C VAL A 51 2.92 -5.26 8.00
N SER A 52 3.82 -6.03 8.63
CA SER A 52 5.26 -6.00 8.31
C SER A 52 5.56 -6.60 6.94
N VAL A 53 4.82 -7.63 6.54
CA VAL A 53 4.94 -8.26 5.22
C VAL A 53 4.42 -7.30 4.15
N SER A 54 3.25 -6.70 4.38
CA SER A 54 2.70 -5.68 3.48
C SER A 54 3.65 -4.49 3.31
N ALA A 55 4.25 -4.00 4.40
CA ALA A 55 5.22 -2.93 4.37
C ALA A 55 6.47 -3.31 3.54
N GLY A 56 7.03 -4.50 3.77
CA GLY A 56 8.20 -4.98 3.03
C GLY A 56 7.94 -5.09 1.52
N MET A 57 6.78 -5.63 1.12
CA MET A 57 6.39 -5.72 -0.29
C MET A 57 6.21 -4.35 -0.93
N ALA A 58 5.48 -3.44 -0.26
CA ALA A 58 5.23 -2.09 -0.76
C ALA A 58 6.53 -1.31 -0.93
N LEU A 59 7.40 -1.32 0.09
CA LEU A 59 8.71 -0.65 0.05
C LEU A 59 9.57 -1.17 -1.10
N PHE A 60 9.64 -2.49 -1.29
CA PHE A 60 10.45 -3.08 -2.36
C PHE A 60 9.97 -2.67 -3.75
N GLU A 61 8.66 -2.75 -4.02
CA GLU A 61 8.13 -2.40 -5.35
C GLU A 61 8.21 -0.88 -5.62
N ILE A 62 7.90 -0.05 -4.62
CA ILE A 62 8.07 1.40 -4.71
C ILE A 62 9.54 1.77 -4.99
N HIS A 63 10.48 1.18 -4.26
CA HIS A 63 11.90 1.45 -4.44
C HIS A 63 12.39 1.05 -5.83
N LYS A 64 11.96 -0.12 -6.33
CA LYS A 64 12.28 -0.59 -7.68
C LYS A 64 11.78 0.37 -8.77
N GLY A 65 10.66 1.05 -8.54
CA GLY A 65 10.14 2.11 -9.42
C GLY A 65 11.01 3.36 -9.46
N LEU A 66 11.68 3.71 -8.36
CA LEU A 66 12.59 4.88 -8.25
C LEU A 66 13.95 4.66 -8.89
N THR A 67 14.40 3.40 -8.99
CA THR A 67 15.74 3.05 -9.49
C THR A 67 15.79 2.77 -10.99
N LYS A 68 14.68 2.93 -11.71
CA LYS A 68 14.65 2.89 -13.17
C LYS A 68 15.01 4.24 -13.76
#